data_AF-A0A7X0MKQ1-F1
#
_entry.id   AF-A0A7X0MKQ1-F1
#
_cell.length_a   1.000
_cell.length_b   1.000
_cell.length_c   1.000
_cell.angle_alpha   90.00
_cell.angle_beta   90.00
_cell.angle_gamma   90.00
#
_symmetry.space_group_name_H-M   'P 1'
#
loop_
_entity.id
_entity.type
_entity.pdbx_description
1 polymer ?
#
loop_
_entity_poly.entity_id
_entity_poly.type
_entity_poly.pdbx_seq_one_letter_code
_entity_poly.pdbx_strand_id
1 'polypeptide(L)'
;MFNKENCTVEIRKYAIISGHVILFDIGLDHSTMFDQGEIITSAGLVCIWRKGNGQQVICCDEGVHFSVLSKPVTDEKLIAEYLGVAVNSINPLSDIRNSIC
;
A
#
# COMPACT_ATOMS: atom_id res chain seq x y z
N MET A 1 -14.89 -9.86 25.93
CA MET A 1 -14.49 -10.99 25.06
C MET A 1 -14.29 -10.40 23.66
N PHE A 2 -13.05 -10.15 23.26
CA PHE A 2 -12.75 -9.52 21.97
C PHE A 2 -12.79 -10.60 20.88
N ASN A 3 -13.70 -10.48 19.92
CA ASN A 3 -13.79 -11.38 18.77
C ASN A 3 -12.53 -11.23 17.91
N LYS A 4 -11.78 -12.33 17.74
CA LYS A 4 -10.55 -12.44 16.93
C LYS A 4 -10.85 -12.56 15.41
N GLU A 5 -12.09 -12.40 15.00
CA GLU A 5 -12.56 -12.73 13.66
C GLU A 5 -12.67 -11.45 12.82
N ASN A 6 -12.07 -11.47 11.62
CA ASN A 6 -12.11 -10.45 10.56
C ASN A 6 -11.02 -9.38 10.58
N CYS A 7 -9.76 -9.76 10.82
CA CYS A 7 -8.61 -8.98 10.37
C CYS A 7 -7.91 -9.71 9.22
N THR A 8 -7.82 -9.09 8.04
CA THR A 8 -7.07 -9.61 6.89
C THR A 8 -5.98 -8.63 6.48
N VAL A 9 -4.80 -9.14 6.14
CA VAL A 9 -3.70 -8.35 5.59
C VAL A 9 -3.46 -8.78 4.16
N GLU A 10 -3.39 -7.81 3.26
CA GLU A 10 -3.10 -8.01 1.85
C GLU A 10 -1.85 -7.21 1.47
N ILE A 11 -0.90 -7.83 0.78
CA ILE A 11 0.31 -7.16 0.29
C ILE A 11 0.21 -7.04 -1.23
N ARG A 12 0.34 -5.83 -1.75
CA ARG A 12 0.36 -5.54 -3.18
C ARG A 12 1.60 -4.75 -3.58
N LYS A 13 1.95 -4.85 -4.85
CA LYS A 13 2.81 -3.85 -5.50
C LYS A 13 1.96 -2.66 -5.91
N TYR A 14 2.53 -1.46 -5.90
CA TYR A 14 1.87 -0.28 -6.45
C TYR A 14 2.83 0.52 -7.35
N ALA A 15 2.23 1.27 -8.27
CA ALA A 15 2.90 2.33 -9.02
C ALA A 15 1.98 3.54 -9.11
N ILE A 16 2.57 4.74 -9.05
CA ILE A 16 1.87 6.01 -9.28
C ILE A 16 2.37 6.57 -10.60
N ILE A 17 1.52 6.48 -11.62
CA ILE A 17 1.82 6.89 -13.00
C ILE A 17 1.01 8.12 -13.32
N SER A 18 1.68 9.23 -13.64
CA SER A 18 0.99 10.50 -13.96
C SER A 18 -0.07 10.91 -12.92
N GLY A 19 0.18 10.58 -11.63
CA GLY A 19 -0.75 10.84 -10.52
C GLY A 19 -1.81 9.76 -10.26
N HIS A 20 -1.88 8.72 -11.08
CA HIS A 20 -2.84 7.61 -10.94
C HIS A 20 -2.21 6.40 -10.26
N VAL A 21 -2.93 5.86 -9.27
CA VAL A 21 -2.53 4.64 -8.55
C VAL A 21 -2.91 3.41 -9.36
N ILE A 22 -1.96 2.48 -9.49
CA ILE A 22 -2.19 1.13 -10.00
C ILE A 22 -1.69 0.14 -8.95
N LEU A 23 -2.51 -0.88 -8.64
CA LEU A 23 -2.18 -1.96 -7.72
C LEU A 23 -2.02 -3.27 -8.47
N PHE A 24 -0.96 -4.01 -8.17
CA PHE A 24 -0.63 -5.29 -8.80
C PHE A 24 -0.42 -6.38 -7.75
N ASP A 25 -0.67 -7.62 -8.14
CA ASP A 25 -0.26 -8.77 -7.34
C ASP A 25 1.26 -8.84 -7.23
N ILE A 26 1.76 -9.24 -6.06
CA ILE A 26 3.21 -9.30 -5.80
C ILE A 26 3.96 -10.25 -6.74
N GLY A 27 3.27 -11.25 -7.29
CA GLY A 27 3.81 -12.22 -8.24
C GLY A 27 3.94 -11.73 -9.68
N LEU A 28 3.35 -10.57 -10.02
CA LEU A 28 3.41 -10.04 -11.38
C LEU A 28 4.74 -9.30 -11.61
N ASP A 29 5.43 -9.68 -12.69
CA ASP A 29 6.50 -8.90 -13.29
C ASP A 29 5.85 -7.74 -14.05
N HIS A 30 6.16 -6.53 -13.59
CA HIS A 30 5.60 -5.28 -14.08
C HIS A 30 6.56 -4.57 -15.03
N SER A 31 7.76 -5.13 -15.28
CA SER A 31 8.75 -4.55 -16.19
C SER A 31 8.23 -4.32 -17.61
N THR A 32 7.17 -5.03 -18.00
CA THR A 32 6.51 -4.91 -19.32
C THR A 32 5.24 -4.06 -19.31
N MET A 33 4.75 -3.62 -18.15
CA MET A 33 3.47 -2.87 -18.05
C MET A 33 3.64 -1.36 -18.21
N PHE A 34 4.86 -0.86 -18.11
CA PHE A 34 5.16 0.57 -18.23
C PHE A 34 5.70 0.84 -19.64
N ASP A 35 4.88 1.43 -20.50
CA ASP A 35 5.33 1.89 -21.82
C ASP A 35 6.40 2.98 -21.66
N GLN A 36 7.33 3.07 -22.62
CA GLN A 36 8.53 3.94 -22.59
C GLN A 36 8.26 5.47 -22.52
N GLY A 37 7.00 5.89 -22.35
CA GLY A 37 6.59 7.30 -22.22
C GLY A 37 5.91 7.64 -20.90
N GLU A 38 5.61 6.68 -20.04
CA GLU A 38 4.91 6.94 -18.79
C GLU A 38 5.86 7.38 -17.67
N ILE A 39 5.51 8.48 -16.99
CA ILE A 39 6.29 8.99 -15.85
C ILE A 39 5.82 8.28 -14.59
N ILE A 40 6.61 7.29 -14.17
CA ILE A 40 6.45 6.66 -12.85
C ILE A 40 6.99 7.63 -11.80
N THR A 41 6.10 8.14 -10.96
CA THR A 41 6.43 9.14 -9.92
C THR A 41 6.72 8.52 -8.56
N SER A 42 6.22 7.31 -8.32
CA SER A 42 6.51 6.46 -7.17
C SER A 42 6.14 5.01 -7.48
N ALA A 43 6.81 4.05 -6.86
CA ALA A 43 6.43 2.64 -6.89
C ALA A 43 6.99 1.90 -5.66
N GLY A 44 6.35 0.81 -5.26
CA GLY A 44 6.78 0.05 -4.09
C GLY A 44 5.83 -1.06 -3.69
N LEU A 45 5.92 -1.47 -2.43
CA LEU A 45 5.00 -2.41 -1.80
C LEU A 45 4.07 -1.69 -0.83
N VAL A 46 2.83 -2.16 -0.74
CA VAL A 46 1.82 -1.63 0.16
C VAL A 46 1.10 -2.77 0.87
N CYS A 47 0.97 -2.63 2.19
CA CYS A 47 0.13 -3.47 3.03
C CYS A 47 -1.25 -2.80 3.19
N ILE A 48 -2.30 -3.55 2.87
CA ILE A 48 -3.69 -3.16 3.06
C ILE A 48 -4.26 -4.03 4.18
N TRP A 49 -4.53 -3.42 5.32
CA TRP A 49 -5.13 -4.07 6.48
C TRP A 49 -6.63 -3.81 6.47
N ARG A 50 -7.46 -4.86 6.60
CA ARG A 50 -8.92 -4.73 6.73
C ARG A 50 -9.35 -5.35 8.06
N LYS A 51 -10.00 -4.58 8.93
CA LYS A 51 -10.53 -5.01 10.22
C LYS A 51 -12.00 -4.59 10.36
N GLY A 52 -12.92 -5.55 10.24
CA GLY A 52 -14.36 -5.26 10.20
C GLY A 52 -14.69 -4.29 9.06
N ASN A 53 -15.25 -3.11 9.38
CA ASN A 53 -15.54 -2.05 8.41
C ASN A 53 -14.37 -1.06 8.21
N GLY A 54 -13.26 -1.23 8.92
CA GLY A 54 -12.09 -0.39 8.81
C GLY A 54 -11.09 -0.96 7.79
N GLN A 55 -10.51 -0.09 6.98
CA GLN A 55 -9.39 -0.44 6.10
C GLN A 55 -8.28 0.59 6.30
N GLN A 56 -7.04 0.11 6.33
CA GLN A 56 -5.82 0.89 6.53
C GLN A 56 -4.82 0.54 5.44
N VAL A 57 -4.03 1.53 5.03
CA VAL A 57 -3.02 1.42 3.99
C VAL A 57 -1.69 1.85 4.60
N ILE A 58 -0.68 0.99 4.46
CA ILE A 58 0.68 1.24 4.96
C ILE A 58 1.63 0.90 3.83
N CYS A 59 2.39 1.88 3.35
CA CYS A 59 3.45 1.64 2.37
C CYS A 59 4.67 1.02 3.08
N CYS A 60 5.20 -0.06 2.54
CA CYS A 60 6.42 -0.68 3.04
C CYS A 60 7.61 0.07 2.46
N ASP A 61 8.52 0.53 3.32
CA ASP A 61 9.62 1.44 2.97
C ASP A 61 10.78 0.78 2.20
N GLU A 62 10.53 -0.33 1.51
CA GLU A 62 11.55 -1.04 0.74
C GLU A 62 11.42 -0.72 -0.75
N GLY A 63 11.96 0.44 -1.12
CA GLY A 63 12.26 0.87 -2.49
C GLY A 63 13.35 0.04 -3.18
N VAL A 64 13.41 -1.27 -2.94
CA VAL A 64 14.45 -2.17 -3.48
C VAL A 64 13.98 -2.82 -4.80
N HIS A 65 12.67 -2.84 -5.07
CA HIS A 65 12.11 -3.50 -6.25
C HIS A 65 11.90 -2.60 -7.47
N PHE A 66 11.89 -1.28 -7.29
CA PHE A 66 11.73 -0.31 -8.37
C PHE A 66 12.90 0.67 -8.31
N SER A 67 13.52 1.02 -9.45
CA SER A 67 14.55 2.08 -9.53
C SER A 67 13.99 3.50 -9.27
N VAL A 68 12.78 3.59 -8.69
CA VAL A 68 12.02 4.81 -8.41
C VAL A 68 11.79 4.87 -6.91
N LEU A 69 12.13 6.01 -6.30
CA LEU A 69 11.97 6.22 -4.87
C LEU A 69 10.49 6.30 -4.48
N SER A 70 10.06 5.47 -3.53
CA SER A 70 8.77 5.58 -2.88
C SER A 70 8.68 6.84 -2.01
N LYS A 71 7.47 7.37 -1.83
CA LYS A 71 7.12 8.47 -0.92
C LYS A 71 6.02 8.00 0.03
N PRO A 72 6.33 7.15 1.02
CA PRO A 72 5.33 6.38 1.79
C PRO A 72 4.14 7.21 2.28
N VAL A 73 4.39 8.37 2.91
CA VAL A 73 3.33 9.24 3.45
C VAL A 73 2.42 9.83 2.36
N THR A 74 2.97 10.17 1.20
CA THR A 74 2.20 10.70 0.07
C THR A 74 1.46 9.58 -0.64
N ASP A 75 2.11 8.43 -0.82
CA ASP A 75 1.60 7.31 -1.58
C ASP A 75 0.48 6.59 -0.81
N GLU A 76 0.60 6.46 0.51
CA GLU A 76 -0.47 5.95 1.38
C GLU A 76 -1.76 6.74 1.22
N LYS A 77 -1.66 8.07 1.10
CA LYS A 77 -2.84 8.93 0.89
C LYS A 77 -3.49 8.66 -0.45
N LEU A 78 -2.70 8.66 -1.52
CA LEU A 78 -3.20 8.41 -2.88
C LEU A 78 -3.82 7.01 -3.01
N ILE A 79 -3.18 6.00 -2.41
CA ILE A 79 -3.67 4.62 -2.44
C ILE A 79 -4.94 4.48 -1.58
N ALA A 80 -5.00 5.13 -0.42
CA ALA A 80 -6.21 5.14 0.41
C ALA A 80 -7.38 5.83 -0.31
N GLU A 81 -7.14 6.97 -0.96
CA GLU A 81 -8.13 7.65 -1.81
C GLU A 81 -8.61 6.75 -2.95
N TYR A 82 -7.67 6.10 -3.66
CA TYR A 82 -7.97 5.13 -4.72
C TYR A 82 -8.84 3.96 -4.23
N LEU A 83 -8.59 3.47 -3.02
CA LEU A 83 -9.35 2.38 -2.41
C LEU A 83 -10.65 2.84 -1.74
N GLY A 84 -10.92 4.15 -1.65
CA GLY A 84 -12.09 4.70 -0.99
C GLY A 84 -12.07 4.58 0.54
N VAL A 85 -10.89 4.65 1.15
CA VAL A 85 -10.69 4.40 2.59
C VAL A 85 -10.02 5.57 3.31
N ALA A 86 -10.33 5.72 4.60
CA ALA A 86 -9.76 6.80 5.40
C ALA A 86 -8.26 6.55 5.67
N VAL A 87 -7.44 7.58 5.44
CA VAL A 87 -6.02 7.59 5.83
C VAL A 87 -5.96 7.73 7.36
N ASN A 88 -5.97 6.62 8.07
CA ASN A 88 -5.63 6.63 9.48
C ASN A 88 -4.10 6.66 9.59
N SER A 89 -3.55 7.88 9.69
CA SER A 89 -2.14 8.09 10.01
C SER A 89 -1.87 7.65 11.45
N ILE A 90 -1.76 6.35 11.67
CA ILE A 90 -1.33 5.80 12.96
C ILE A 90 0.00 5.12 12.76
N ASN A 91 0.89 5.34 13.72
CA ASN A 91 2.26 4.84 13.69
C ASN A 91 2.22 3.29 13.61
N PRO A 92 2.54 2.69 12.45
CA PRO A 92 2.15 1.31 12.16
C PRO A 92 2.83 0.31 13.10
N LEU A 93 4.02 0.63 13.61
CA LEU A 93 4.76 -0.27 14.50
C LEU A 93 4.19 -0.34 15.93
N SER A 94 3.60 0.73 16.46
CA SER A 94 2.99 0.69 17.80
C SER A 94 1.65 -0.05 17.78
N ASP A 95 0.89 0.08 16.69
CA ASP A 95 -0.41 -0.55 16.55
C ASP A 95 -0.32 -1.99 16.06
N ILE A 96 0.70 -2.35 15.28
CA ILE A 96 1.01 -3.76 15.00
C ILE A 96 1.40 -4.47 16.29
N ARG A 97 2.26 -3.89 17.15
CA ARG A 97 2.58 -4.51 18.46
C ARG A 97 1.37 -4.67 19.38
N ASN A 98 0.37 -3.79 19.27
CA ASN A 98 -0.85 -3.85 20.08
C ASN A 98 -2.01 -4.61 19.39
N SER A 99 -1.93 -4.89 18.08
CA SER A 99 -2.89 -5.69 17.30
C SER A 99 -2.42 -7.12 17.04
N ILE A 100 -1.14 -7.41 17.19
CA ILE A 100 -0.65 -8.79 17.33
C ILE A 100 -1.06 -9.22 18.75
N CYS A 101 -2.15 -9.99 18.81
CA CYS A 101 -2.54 -10.77 19.98
C CYS A 101 -1.48 -11.79 20.36
#